data_AF-A0A3B0CAR0-F1
#
_entry.id   AF-A0A3B0CAR0-F1
#
_cell.length_a   1.000
_cell.length_b   1.000
_cell.length_c   1.000
_cell.angle_alpha   90.00
_cell.angle_beta   90.00
_cell.angle_gamma   90.00
#
_symmetry.space_group_name_H-M   'P 1'
#
loop_
_entity.id
_entity.type
_entity.pdbx_description
1 polymer ?
#
loop_
_entity_poly.entity_id
_entity_poly.type
_entity_poly.pdbx_seq_one_letter_code
_entity_poly.pdbx_strand_id
1 'polypeptide(L)'
;MNRVFLVFSLIAILIFTSCGKDEDGRQYYWEQTKCSDPWGTGENDSNLDTTNALKDFLKDNSINILSINFDNNSTLDVRCESCGCGTGQRMLISVPELDEEKIENLGFLKV
;
A
#
# COMPACT_ATOMS: atom_id res chain seq x y z
N MET A 1 41.95 30.66 -22.21
CA MET A 1 40.66 30.52 -21.50
C MET A 1 39.62 30.13 -22.53
N ASN A 2 39.05 28.91 -22.51
CA ASN A 2 37.90 28.50 -23.34
C ASN A 2 37.54 27.01 -23.15
N ARG A 3 38.46 26.17 -22.64
CA ARG A 3 38.20 24.73 -22.42
C ARG A 3 37.60 24.40 -21.05
N VAL A 4 37.97 25.14 -20.01
CA VAL A 4 37.47 24.93 -18.63
C VAL A 4 36.00 25.35 -18.48
N PHE A 5 35.59 26.42 -19.17
CA PHE A 5 34.20 26.90 -19.17
C PHE A 5 33.23 25.90 -19.83
N LEU A 6 33.69 25.16 -20.86
CA LEU A 6 32.89 24.13 -21.53
C LEU A 6 32.62 22.92 -20.62
N VAL A 7 33.58 22.55 -19.75
CA VAL A 7 33.41 21.43 -18.81
C VAL A 7 32.44 21.80 -17.68
N PHE A 8 32.50 23.03 -17.18
CA PHE A 8 31.54 23.52 -16.16
C PHE A 8 30.11 23.62 -16.69
N SER A 9 29.93 23.96 -17.97
CA SER A 9 28.60 24.00 -18.61
C SER A 9 27.99 22.60 -18.84
N LEU A 10 28.80 21.54 -18.95
CA LEU A 10 28.30 20.17 -19.17
C LEU A 10 27.81 19.51 -17.86
N ILE A 11 28.42 19.87 -16.73
CA ILE A 11 28.09 19.29 -15.41
C ILE A 11 26.77 19.86 -14.86
N ALA A 12 26.40 21.09 -15.24
CA ALA A 12 25.17 21.74 -14.80
C ALA A 12 23.87 21.15 -15.43
N ILE A 13 23.98 20.35 -16.50
CA ILE A 13 22.81 19.77 -17.20
C ILE A 13 22.37 18.44 -16.58
N LEU A 14 23.21 17.78 -15.79
CA LEU A 14 22.93 16.45 -15.22
C LEU A 14 22.08 16.47 -13.94
N ILE A 15 21.69 17.64 -13.43
CA ILE A 15 20.99 17.77 -12.14
C ILE A 15 19.46 17.79 -12.26
N PHE A 16 18.89 17.74 -13.47
CA PHE A 16 17.44 17.92 -13.67
C PHE A 16 16.63 16.63 -13.89
N THR A 17 17.24 15.44 -13.85
CA THR A 17 16.51 14.18 -14.07
C THR A 17 16.41 13.33 -12.81
N SER A 18 15.79 13.87 -11.77
CA SER A 18 15.22 13.05 -10.69
C SER A 18 13.80 13.52 -10.37
N CYS A 19 12.96 13.56 -11.40
CA CYS A 19 11.52 13.58 -11.23
C CYS A 19 11.08 12.13 -11.06
N GLY A 20 11.00 11.68 -9.80
CA GLY A 20 10.25 10.48 -9.47
C GLY A 20 8.83 10.72 -9.95
N LYS A 21 8.35 9.88 -10.86
CA LYS A 21 6.94 9.91 -11.23
C LYS A 21 6.22 9.39 -10.00
N ASP A 22 5.53 10.27 -9.28
CA ASP A 22 4.53 9.83 -8.32
C ASP A 22 3.52 9.05 -9.17
N GLU A 23 3.60 7.73 -9.08
CA GLU A 23 2.65 6.85 -9.71
C GLU A 23 1.30 7.19 -9.08
N ASP A 24 0.38 7.79 -9.85
CA ASP A 24 -0.95 8.20 -9.39
C ASP A 24 -1.72 6.96 -8.92
N GLY A 25 -1.48 6.58 -7.67
CA GLY A 25 -2.07 5.44 -7.01
C GLY A 25 -3.39 5.81 -6.38
N ARG A 26 -4.36 4.90 -6.46
CA ARG A 26 -5.65 5.00 -5.80
C ARG A 26 -5.57 4.37 -4.41
N GLN A 27 -6.07 5.09 -3.41
CA GLN A 27 -6.01 4.66 -2.02
C GLN A 27 -7.27 3.91 -1.61
N TYR A 28 -7.05 2.77 -0.96
CA TYR A 28 -8.11 1.94 -0.39
C TYR A 28 -7.74 1.52 1.03
N TYR A 29 -8.73 1.03 1.77
CA TYR A 29 -8.53 0.43 3.06
C TYR A 29 -9.29 -0.89 3.23
N TRP A 30 -8.82 -1.68 4.19
CA TRP A 30 -9.48 -2.87 4.70
C TRP A 30 -9.51 -2.81 6.22
N GLU A 31 -10.68 -3.10 6.79
CA GLU A 31 -10.89 -3.18 8.22
C GLU A 31 -10.33 -4.51 8.73
N GLN A 32 -9.20 -4.48 9.43
CA GLN A 32 -8.53 -5.71 9.86
C GLN A 32 -9.40 -6.45 10.87
N THR A 33 -9.66 -7.72 10.59
CA THR A 33 -10.44 -8.58 11.48
C THR A 33 -9.54 -9.45 12.35
N LYS A 34 -10.07 -9.97 13.46
CA LYS A 34 -9.30 -10.78 14.40
C LYS A 34 -8.75 -12.08 13.80
N CYS A 35 -9.50 -12.73 12.91
CA CYS A 35 -9.05 -13.94 12.21
C CYS A 35 -9.77 -14.26 10.88
N SER A 36 -10.61 -13.36 10.37
CA SER A 36 -11.42 -13.61 9.17
C SER A 36 -10.85 -12.97 7.89
N ASP A 37 -9.68 -12.34 7.97
CA ASP A 37 -9.09 -11.68 6.80
C ASP A 37 -8.68 -12.74 5.75
N PRO A 38 -8.94 -12.52 4.44
CA PRO A 38 -8.74 -13.53 3.40
C PRO A 38 -7.33 -14.11 3.29
N TRP A 39 -6.31 -13.35 3.70
CA TRP A 39 -4.90 -13.75 3.67
C TRP A 39 -4.45 -14.45 4.97
N GLY A 40 -5.35 -14.64 5.94
CA GLY A 40 -5.15 -15.55 7.08
C GLY A 40 -4.33 -15.00 8.25
N THR A 41 -4.00 -13.71 8.27
CA THR A 41 -3.43 -13.05 9.46
C THR A 41 -4.50 -12.26 10.22
N GLY A 42 -4.25 -11.93 11.48
CA GLY A 42 -5.19 -11.20 12.32
C GLY A 42 -4.57 -10.62 13.60
N GLU A 43 -5.28 -10.70 14.72
CA GLU A 43 -4.94 -9.99 15.97
C GLU A 43 -3.60 -10.40 16.63
N ASN A 44 -3.12 -11.61 16.31
CA ASN A 44 -1.92 -12.18 16.91
C ASN A 44 -0.69 -12.11 15.98
N ASP A 45 -0.85 -11.54 14.79
CA ASP A 45 0.20 -11.43 13.78
C ASP A 45 0.80 -10.04 13.78
N SER A 46 2.09 -9.94 13.41
CA SER A 46 2.72 -8.64 13.27
C SER A 46 2.25 -7.93 11.99
N ASN A 47 2.38 -6.59 11.95
CA ASN A 47 2.16 -5.85 10.71
C ASN A 47 3.07 -6.32 9.57
N LEU A 48 4.27 -6.85 9.87
CA LEU A 48 5.19 -7.39 8.86
C LEU A 48 4.64 -8.69 8.27
N ASP A 49 4.16 -9.61 9.11
CA ASP A 49 3.58 -10.88 8.66
C ASP A 49 2.31 -10.62 7.84
N THR A 50 1.45 -9.72 8.34
CA THR A 50 0.26 -9.25 7.62
C THR A 50 0.61 -8.58 6.28
N THR A 51 1.66 -7.77 6.24
CA THR A 51 2.13 -7.14 4.98
C THR A 51 2.55 -8.19 3.96
N ASN A 52 3.27 -9.24 4.39
CA ASN A 52 3.72 -10.29 3.48
C ASN A 52 2.54 -11.13 2.98
N ALA A 53 1.64 -11.54 3.87
CA ALA A 53 0.44 -12.29 3.52
C ALA A 53 -0.48 -11.51 2.57
N LEU A 54 -0.68 -10.21 2.81
CA LEU A 54 -1.46 -9.33 1.94
C LEU A 54 -0.79 -9.17 0.56
N LYS A 55 0.54 -9.01 0.50
CA LYS A 55 1.27 -8.93 -0.78
C LYS A 55 1.10 -10.19 -1.61
N ASP A 56 1.21 -11.36 -0.98
CA ASP A 56 1.03 -12.64 -1.67
C ASP A 56 -0.41 -12.80 -2.17
N PHE A 57 -1.39 -12.48 -1.33
CA PHE A 57 -2.81 -12.48 -1.72
C PHE A 57 -3.11 -11.56 -2.91
N LEU A 58 -2.63 -10.32 -2.89
CA LEU A 58 -2.86 -9.38 -3.99
C LEU A 58 -2.14 -9.79 -5.27
N LYS A 59 -0.93 -10.34 -5.14
CA LYS A 59 -0.16 -10.88 -6.26
C LYS A 59 -0.88 -12.06 -6.92
N ASP A 60 -1.44 -12.97 -6.12
CA ASP A 60 -2.22 -14.11 -6.62
C ASP A 60 -3.50 -13.66 -7.36
N ASN A 61 -4.02 -12.47 -7.00
CA ASN A 61 -5.10 -11.80 -7.71
C ASN A 61 -4.65 -10.89 -8.87
N SER A 62 -3.38 -10.97 -9.26
CA SER A 62 -2.80 -10.16 -10.35
C SER A 62 -2.96 -8.64 -10.15
N ILE A 63 -2.75 -8.18 -8.91
CA ILE A 63 -2.78 -6.77 -8.51
C ILE A 63 -1.38 -6.37 -8.06
N ASN A 64 -0.86 -5.26 -8.62
CA ASN A 64 0.43 -4.72 -8.21
C ASN A 64 0.22 -3.67 -7.12
N ILE A 65 0.82 -3.84 -5.94
CA ILE A 65 0.67 -2.87 -4.85
C ILE A 65 1.82 -1.85 -4.84
N LEU A 66 1.48 -0.57 -4.71
CA LEU A 66 2.43 0.53 -4.66
C LEU A 66 2.90 0.78 -3.22
N SER A 67 1.99 0.73 -2.25
CA SER A 67 2.31 0.89 -0.83
C SER A 67 1.29 0.23 0.09
N ILE A 68 1.73 -0.13 1.31
CA ILE A 68 0.92 -0.64 2.41
C ILE A 68 1.27 0.16 3.66
N ASN A 69 0.27 0.66 4.36
CA ASN A 69 0.37 1.33 5.66
C ASN A 69 -0.71 0.78 6.60
N PHE A 70 -0.60 1.13 7.89
CA PHE A 70 -1.56 0.75 8.91
C PHE A 70 -1.88 1.96 9.78
N ASP A 71 -3.14 2.10 10.19
CA ASP A 71 -3.54 3.03 11.23
C ASP A 71 -4.59 2.38 12.17
N ASN A 72 -4.92 3.05 13.27
CA ASN A 72 -5.84 2.54 14.29
C ASN A 72 -7.25 3.17 14.21
N ASN A 73 -7.70 3.53 13.00
CA ASN A 73 -9.00 4.18 12.79
C ASN A 73 -10.08 3.19 12.30
N SER A 74 -9.99 1.91 12.66
CA SER A 74 -11.00 0.94 12.27
C SER A 74 -12.37 1.23 12.88
N THR A 75 -13.43 1.01 12.11
CA THR A 75 -14.82 1.18 12.58
C THR A 75 -15.43 -0.08 13.20
N LEU A 76 -14.75 -1.22 13.12
CA LEU A 76 -15.22 -2.50 13.66
C LEU A 76 -15.14 -2.54 15.20
N ASP A 77 -16.08 -3.24 15.84
CA ASP A 77 -16.04 -3.42 17.29
C ASP A 77 -14.86 -4.31 17.71
N VAL A 78 -14.06 -3.82 18.65
CA VAL A 78 -12.88 -4.50 19.21
C VAL A 78 -13.19 -5.32 20.46
N ARG A 79 -14.36 -5.11 21.08
CA ARG A 79 -14.72 -5.74 22.37
C ARG A 79 -15.28 -7.14 22.23
N CYS A 80 -15.59 -7.57 21.02
CA CYS A 80 -16.06 -8.92 20.76
C CYS A 80 -14.91 -9.86 20.38
N GLU A 81 -15.03 -11.13 20.75
CA GLU A 81 -13.99 -12.15 20.58
C GLU A 81 -14.24 -13.11 19.40
N SER A 82 -15.06 -12.68 18.44
CA SER A 82 -15.35 -13.45 17.22
C SER A 82 -14.37 -13.09 16.11
N CYS A 83 -14.10 -14.02 15.17
CA CYS A 83 -13.13 -13.76 14.10
C CYS A 83 -13.41 -12.55 13.21
N GLY A 84 -14.68 -12.22 13.00
CA GLY A 84 -15.08 -11.04 12.21
C GLY A 84 -15.05 -9.72 12.98
N CYS A 85 -14.71 -9.73 14.27
CA CYS A 85 -14.53 -8.51 15.04
C CYS A 85 -13.25 -7.79 14.62
N GLY A 86 -13.19 -6.48 14.87
CA GLY A 86 -12.04 -5.67 14.51
C GLY A 86 -10.87 -5.85 15.46
N THR A 87 -9.66 -5.61 14.96
CA THR A 87 -8.47 -5.41 15.80
C THR A 87 -8.33 -3.96 16.27
N GLY A 88 -9.12 -3.05 15.70
CA GLY A 88 -8.97 -1.59 15.84
C GLY A 88 -8.04 -0.99 14.79
N GLN A 89 -7.35 -1.83 14.01
CA GLN A 89 -6.45 -1.42 12.94
C GLN A 89 -7.13 -1.54 11.56
N ARG A 90 -6.76 -0.66 10.63
CA ARG A 90 -7.05 -0.83 9.21
C ARG A 90 -5.77 -0.79 8.39
N MET A 91 -5.76 -1.56 7.32
CA MET A 91 -4.70 -1.52 6.31
C MET A 91 -5.07 -0.46 5.28
N LEU A 92 -4.12 0.38 4.92
CA LEU A 92 -4.25 1.35 3.84
C LEU A 92 -3.33 0.93 2.71
N ILE A 93 -3.88 0.73 1.53
CA ILE A 93 -3.13 0.33 0.34
C ILE A 93 -3.22 1.40 -0.73
N SER A 94 -2.16 1.48 -1.55
CA SER A 94 -2.19 2.23 -2.81
C SER A 94 -1.96 1.26 -3.96
N VAL A 95 -2.82 1.30 -4.97
CA VAL A 95 -2.73 0.47 -6.18
C VAL A 95 -2.79 1.33 -7.44
N PRO A 96 -2.25 0.87 -8.58
CA PRO A 96 -2.44 1.55 -9.86
C PRO A 96 -3.93 1.71 -10.18
N GLU A 97 -4.29 2.82 -10.85
CA GLU A 97 -5.67 3.06 -11.30
C GLU A 97 -6.24 1.91 -12.15
N LEU A 98 -5.38 1.21 -12.90
CA LEU A 98 -5.76 0.05 -13.71
C LEU A 98 -6.25 -1.17 -12.89
N ASP A 99 -5.94 -1.23 -11.59
CA ASP A 99 -6.34 -2.32 -10.70
C ASP A 99 -7.50 -1.93 -9.76
N GLU A 100 -8.10 -0.74 -9.93
CA GLU A 100 -9.22 -0.22 -9.13
C GLU A 100 -10.40 -1.20 -9.06
N GLU A 101 -10.89 -1.67 -10.22
CA GLU A 101 -12.01 -2.62 -10.29
C GLU A 101 -11.69 -3.94 -9.57
N LYS A 102 -10.45 -4.43 -9.66
CA LYS A 102 -10.05 -5.69 -9.01
C LYS A 102 -10.05 -5.54 -7.50
N ILE A 103 -9.50 -4.44 -6.99
CA ILE A 103 -9.43 -4.17 -5.54
C ILE A 103 -10.83 -4.00 -4.95
N GLU A 104 -11.71 -3.28 -5.63
CA GLU A 104 -13.11 -3.13 -5.20
C GLU A 104 -13.84 -4.47 -5.20
N ASN A 105 -13.62 -5.32 -6.22
CA ASN A 105 -14.20 -6.67 -6.28
C ASN A 105 -13.67 -7.60 -5.18
N LEU A 106 -12.49 -7.34 -4.62
CA LEU A 106 -11.97 -8.06 -3.45
C LEU A 106 -12.56 -7.56 -2.12
N GLY A 107 -13.33 -6.47 -2.12
CA GLY A 107 -14.01 -5.93 -0.95
C GLY A 107 -13.27 -4.81 -0.22
N PHE A 108 -12.15 -4.30 -0.78
CA PHE A 108 -11.49 -3.11 -0.25
C PHE A 108 -12.38 -1.87 -0.50
N LEU A 109 -12.31 -0.92 0.44
CA LEU A 109 -13.12 0.30 0.41
C LEU A 109 -12.24 1.50 0.06
N LYS A 110 -12.78 2.46 -0.69
CA LYS A 110 -12.07 3.72 -0.98
C LYS A 110 -11.93 4.56 0.29
N VAL A 111 -10.75 5.16 0.48
CA VAL A 111 -10.45 6.10 1.58
C VAL A 111 -11.34 7.34 1.52
#